data_AF-A0AAD4X837-F1
#
_entry.id   AF-A0AAD4X837-F1
#
_cell.length_a   1.000
_cell.length_b   1.000
_cell.length_c   1.000
_cell.angle_alpha   90.00
_cell.angle_beta   90.00
_cell.angle_gamma   90.00
#
_symmetry.space_group_name_H-M   'P 1'
#
loop_
_entity.id
_entity.type
_entity.pdbx_description
1 polymer ?
#
loop_
_entity_poly.entity_id
_entity_poly.type
_entity_poly.pdbx_seq_one_letter_code
_entity_poly.pdbx_strand_id
1 'polypeptide(L)'
;MNLTCHLDSMTIKEKNLNKVSEMGSNEPDGAVPTDLPPPPPLPADVVPLRVDGGVAEIVPKVSKPKRVPMARKGLGNKGQKIPLLTNHFKVAVSNLEGYFYHYCVTLFYEDGRPVDGKGIGRKVIDRVKETYDTELAGKHFSYDGEKSLFTVGPLPSNKLEFTVVLEEASSNRTAANGNGNANGSPGGGGSPNETDRKRSRRPYQTKSFKVEISFAAKIPMQAIANALRGQETENSQEALRVLDIVLRQHAARQGCLLVRQSFFHNEPRNFVDLGGGVLGCRGFHSSFRTTQGGLSLNI
;
A
#
# COMPACT_ATOMS: atom_id res chain seq x y z
N MET A 1 6.55 -30.09 7.58
CA MET A 1 6.27 -29.48 8.89
C MET A 1 5.21 -28.42 8.67
N ASN A 2 4.01 -28.65 9.21
CA ASN A 2 2.84 -27.79 9.04
C ASN A 2 2.88 -26.69 10.09
N LEU A 3 2.81 -25.42 9.67
CA LEU A 3 2.42 -24.30 10.54
C LEU A 3 0.95 -24.01 10.27
N THR A 4 0.12 -24.18 11.31
CA THR A 4 -1.31 -23.91 11.27
C THR A 4 -1.53 -22.47 11.78
N CYS A 5 -1.66 -21.51 10.88
CA CYS A 5 -2.06 -20.13 11.21
C CYS A 5 -3.55 -19.97 10.87
N HIS A 6 -4.40 -19.68 11.85
CA HIS A 6 -5.86 -19.59 11.66
C HIS A 6 -6.36 -18.36 10.85
N LEU A 7 -5.44 -17.64 10.20
CA LEU A 7 -5.73 -16.61 9.20
C LEU A 7 -5.11 -16.87 7.81
N ASP A 8 -4.37 -17.98 7.64
CA ASP A 8 -3.66 -18.32 6.39
C ASP A 8 -4.28 -19.53 5.65
N SER A 9 -5.59 -19.78 5.74
CA SER A 9 -6.23 -20.84 4.93
C SER A 9 -6.37 -20.49 3.42
N MET A 10 -5.37 -19.83 2.85
CA MET A 10 -5.16 -19.70 1.40
C MET A 10 -3.89 -20.49 1.03
N THR A 11 -4.05 -21.76 0.70
CA THR A 11 -2.96 -22.57 0.17
C THR A 11 -2.72 -22.20 -1.30
N ILE A 12 -1.68 -21.39 -1.57
CA ILE A 12 -1.20 -21.10 -2.93
C ILE A 12 -0.01 -22.03 -3.21
N LYS A 13 -0.13 -22.91 -4.21
CA LYS A 13 0.98 -23.74 -4.70
C LYS A 13 1.71 -22.99 -5.82
N GLU A 14 2.92 -22.51 -5.54
CA GLU A 14 3.82 -21.95 -6.56
C GLU A 14 4.36 -23.06 -7.47
N LYS A 15 4.32 -22.84 -8.79
CA LYS A 15 5.10 -23.61 -9.77
C LYS A 15 6.08 -22.66 -10.46
N ASN A 16 7.37 -23.02 -10.37
CA ASN A 16 8.48 -22.37 -11.06
C ASN A 16 8.20 -22.19 -12.56
N LEU A 17 8.45 -20.99 -13.09
CA LEU A 17 8.47 -20.75 -14.53
C LEU A 17 9.78 -20.06 -14.93
N ASN A 18 10.62 -20.81 -15.63
CA ASN A 18 11.82 -20.30 -16.28
C ASN A 18 11.48 -19.68 -17.65
N LYS A 19 12.08 -18.50 -17.87
CA LYS A 19 12.71 -17.98 -19.10
C LYS A 19 11.89 -18.01 -20.41
N VAL A 20 11.46 -16.83 -20.86
CA VAL A 20 11.21 -16.51 -22.27
C VAL A 20 12.11 -15.35 -22.67
N SER A 21 12.81 -15.54 -23.78
CA SER A 21 13.73 -14.64 -24.48
C SER A 21 13.02 -13.81 -25.56
N GLU A 22 13.79 -12.87 -26.14
CA GLU A 22 13.56 -12.07 -27.38
C GLU A 22 12.95 -10.68 -27.18
N MET A 23 13.24 -9.66 -28.00
CA MET A 23 14.24 -9.40 -29.05
C MET A 23 14.22 -7.88 -29.26
N GLY A 24 15.34 -7.31 -29.69
CA GLY A 24 15.50 -5.87 -29.85
C GLY A 24 14.73 -5.29 -31.04
N SER A 25 14.41 -4.00 -30.94
CA SER A 25 14.13 -3.13 -32.08
C SER A 25 14.68 -1.75 -31.78
N ASN A 26 15.70 -1.35 -32.54
CA ASN A 26 16.20 0.02 -32.65
C ASN A 26 15.21 0.86 -33.47
N GLU A 27 15.04 2.13 -33.14
CA GLU A 27 14.96 3.26 -34.10
C GLU A 27 15.08 4.62 -33.36
N PRO A 28 15.43 5.73 -34.05
CA PRO A 28 16.34 6.76 -33.55
C PRO A 28 15.69 8.07 -33.06
N ASP A 29 16.54 8.90 -32.44
CA ASP A 29 16.32 10.27 -31.96
C ASP A 29 15.69 11.25 -32.98
N GLY A 30 14.85 12.16 -32.47
CA GLY A 30 14.35 13.30 -33.26
C GLY A 30 13.50 14.30 -32.47
N ALA A 31 14.17 15.32 -31.92
CA ALA A 31 13.74 16.72 -31.72
C ALA A 31 12.40 17.07 -31.01
N VAL A 32 12.53 17.82 -29.91
CA VAL A 32 11.49 18.60 -29.22
C VAL A 32 11.26 19.92 -29.95
N PRO A 33 10.00 20.40 -30.08
CA PRO A 33 9.72 21.83 -30.12
C PRO A 33 8.86 22.30 -28.94
N THR A 34 9.31 23.43 -28.40
CA THR A 34 8.74 24.26 -27.36
C THR A 34 7.54 25.09 -27.83
N ASP A 35 6.73 25.49 -26.84
CA ASP A 35 5.75 26.58 -26.82
C ASP A 35 4.45 26.47 -27.63
N LEU A 36 3.35 26.34 -26.89
CA LEU A 36 1.98 26.51 -27.39
C LEU A 36 1.71 28.00 -27.67
N PRO A 37 0.99 28.35 -28.74
CA PRO A 37 0.66 29.74 -29.04
C PRO A 37 -0.37 30.32 -28.05
N PRO A 38 -0.35 31.65 -27.82
CA PRO A 38 -1.29 32.31 -26.90
C PRO A 38 -2.73 32.28 -27.41
N PRO A 39 -3.73 32.27 -26.50
CA PRO A 39 -5.14 32.20 -26.88
C PRO A 39 -5.60 33.47 -27.63
N PRO A 40 -6.59 33.34 -28.54
CA PRO A 40 -7.07 34.44 -29.36
C PRO A 40 -7.79 35.53 -28.55
N PRO A 41 -7.78 36.79 -29.02
CA PRO A 41 -8.45 37.91 -28.36
C PRO A 41 -9.97 37.78 -28.43
N LEU A 42 -10.63 38.15 -27.32
CA LEU A 42 -12.10 38.15 -27.19
C LEU A 42 -12.72 39.28 -28.02
N PRO A 43 -13.87 39.06 -28.69
CA PRO A 43 -14.56 40.10 -29.47
C PRO A 43 -15.14 41.21 -28.58
N ALA A 44 -15.18 42.43 -29.13
CA ALA A 44 -15.43 43.69 -28.41
C ALA A 44 -16.89 43.92 -27.94
N ASP A 45 -17.78 42.93 -28.00
CA ASP A 45 -19.21 43.07 -27.65
C ASP A 45 -19.64 42.26 -26.42
N VAL A 46 -18.70 41.83 -25.57
CA VAL A 46 -19.04 41.20 -24.28
C VAL A 46 -19.05 42.27 -23.19
N VAL A 47 -20.24 42.78 -22.87
CA VAL A 47 -20.45 43.60 -21.67
C VAL A 47 -20.35 42.69 -20.44
N PRO A 48 -19.42 42.93 -19.49
CA PRO A 48 -19.36 42.17 -18.25
C PRO A 48 -20.62 42.42 -17.44
N LEU A 49 -21.34 41.36 -17.07
CA LEU A 49 -22.48 41.45 -16.14
C LEU A 49 -21.99 42.06 -14.82
N ARG A 50 -22.46 43.28 -14.52
CA ARG A 50 -22.36 43.86 -13.18
C ARG A 50 -23.42 43.20 -12.31
N VAL A 51 -22.99 42.51 -11.25
CA VAL A 51 -23.89 41.94 -10.25
C VAL A 51 -24.26 43.07 -9.29
N ASP A 52 -25.43 43.68 -9.51
CA ASP A 52 -26.09 44.46 -8.46
C ASP A 52 -26.74 43.52 -7.46
N GLY A 53 -26.49 43.79 -6.17
CA GLY A 53 -26.92 42.97 -5.06
C GLY A 53 -28.45 42.82 -5.00
N GLY A 54 -28.92 41.58 -5.11
CA GLY A 54 -30.32 41.21 -4.94
C GLY A 54 -30.44 39.71 -4.75
N VAL A 55 -30.87 39.33 -3.53
CA VAL A 55 -31.34 38.02 -3.03
C VAL A 55 -31.12 36.81 -3.95
N ALA A 56 -30.18 35.95 -3.59
CA ALA A 56 -29.95 34.67 -4.25
C ALA A 56 -31.16 33.73 -4.08
N GLU A 57 -31.94 33.58 -5.15
CA GLU A 57 -32.87 32.45 -5.31
C GLU A 57 -32.08 31.13 -5.28
N ILE A 58 -32.52 30.23 -4.41
CA ILE A 58 -32.00 28.86 -4.32
C ILE A 58 -32.50 28.09 -5.54
N VAL A 59 -31.73 28.09 -6.62
CA VAL A 59 -31.95 27.17 -7.74
C VAL A 59 -31.64 25.75 -7.24
N PRO A 60 -32.60 24.79 -7.28
CA PRO A 60 -32.33 23.43 -6.87
C PRO A 60 -31.29 22.82 -7.82
N LYS A 61 -30.11 22.46 -7.28
CA LYS A 61 -29.10 21.69 -8.00
C LYS A 61 -29.74 20.39 -8.51
N VAL A 62 -30.03 20.33 -9.81
CA VAL A 62 -30.48 19.12 -10.48
C VAL A 62 -29.42 18.04 -10.27
N SER A 63 -29.75 17.02 -9.47
CA SER A 63 -28.84 15.91 -9.19
C SER A 63 -28.53 15.18 -10.49
N LYS A 64 -27.25 15.10 -10.87
CA LYS A 64 -26.82 14.33 -12.05
C LYS A 64 -27.35 12.89 -11.92
N PRO A 65 -27.91 12.30 -12.99
CA PRO A 65 -28.47 10.94 -12.92
C PRO A 65 -27.38 9.93 -12.55
N LYS A 66 -27.66 9.10 -11.54
CA LYS A 66 -26.77 8.04 -11.07
C LYS A 66 -26.70 6.94 -12.13
N ARG A 67 -25.65 6.95 -12.96
CA ARG A 67 -25.40 5.91 -13.96
C ARG A 67 -24.90 4.65 -13.25
N VAL A 68 -25.50 3.50 -13.56
CA VAL A 68 -25.06 2.20 -13.07
C VAL A 68 -24.46 1.38 -14.22
N PRO A 69 -23.51 0.46 -13.95
CA PRO A 69 -23.02 -0.46 -14.97
C PRO A 69 -24.15 -1.25 -15.62
N MET A 70 -24.11 -1.40 -16.95
CA MET A 70 -25.08 -2.24 -17.68
C MET A 70 -24.72 -3.72 -17.52
N ALA A 71 -25.72 -4.55 -17.23
CA ALA A 71 -25.54 -5.99 -17.20
C ALA A 71 -25.12 -6.53 -18.58
N ARG A 72 -24.19 -7.49 -18.60
CA ARG A 72 -23.76 -8.17 -19.82
C ARG A 72 -24.94 -8.95 -20.41
N LYS A 73 -25.28 -8.69 -21.67
CA LYS A 73 -26.41 -9.33 -22.38
C LYS A 73 -26.19 -10.82 -22.68
N GLY A 74 -24.94 -11.26 -22.81
CA GLY A 74 -24.60 -12.65 -23.14
C GLY A 74 -23.11 -12.84 -23.42
N LEU A 75 -22.74 -14.06 -23.80
CA LEU A 75 -21.38 -14.45 -24.23
C LEU A 75 -21.26 -14.37 -25.76
N GLY A 76 -20.06 -14.08 -26.26
CA GLY A 76 -19.78 -14.09 -27.70
C GLY A 76 -19.65 -15.51 -28.24
N ASN A 77 -20.18 -15.77 -29.44
CA ASN A 77 -20.24 -17.12 -30.05
C ASN A 77 -19.48 -17.24 -31.38
N LYS A 78 -18.89 -16.15 -31.89
CA LYS A 78 -18.14 -16.15 -33.16
C LYS A 78 -16.65 -16.44 -32.92
N GLY A 79 -16.00 -17.07 -33.89
CA GLY A 79 -14.55 -17.32 -33.89
C GLY A 79 -14.19 -18.76 -33.50
N GLN A 80 -12.92 -19.10 -33.73
CA GLN A 80 -12.37 -20.40 -33.36
C GLN A 80 -12.05 -20.43 -31.86
N LYS A 81 -12.44 -21.50 -31.17
CA LYS A 81 -12.14 -21.69 -29.75
C LYS A 81 -10.66 -22.03 -29.58
N ILE A 82 -9.99 -21.34 -28.66
CA ILE A 82 -8.59 -21.61 -28.29
C ILE A 82 -8.47 -21.73 -26.76
N PRO A 83 -7.68 -22.68 -26.25
CA PRO A 83 -7.37 -22.74 -24.83
C PRO A 83 -6.40 -21.62 -24.46
N LEU A 84 -6.66 -20.93 -23.35
CA LEU A 84 -5.81 -19.85 -22.84
C LEU A 84 -5.40 -20.14 -21.39
N LEU A 85 -4.17 -19.75 -21.07
CA LEU A 85 -3.71 -19.63 -19.70
C LEU A 85 -3.81 -18.16 -19.30
N THR A 86 -4.15 -17.92 -18.04
CA THR A 86 -4.20 -16.57 -17.48
C THR A 86 -3.42 -16.58 -16.17
N ASN A 87 -2.98 -15.40 -15.75
CA ASN A 87 -2.33 -15.19 -14.48
C ASN A 87 -3.35 -14.99 -13.32
N HIS A 88 -4.57 -15.51 -13.49
CA HIS A 88 -5.62 -15.54 -12.49
C HIS A 88 -5.69 -16.91 -11.82
N PHE A 89 -5.44 -16.93 -10.53
CA PHE A 89 -5.49 -18.14 -9.70
C PHE A 89 -6.84 -18.21 -8.99
N LYS A 90 -7.54 -19.34 -9.09
CA LYS A 90 -8.84 -19.54 -8.43
C LYS A 90 -8.65 -19.57 -6.91
N VAL A 91 -9.48 -18.83 -6.20
CA VAL A 91 -9.48 -18.72 -4.74
C VAL A 91 -10.80 -19.24 -4.20
N ALA A 92 -10.74 -20.09 -3.19
CA ALA A 92 -11.89 -20.51 -2.41
C ALA A 92 -11.82 -19.85 -1.03
N VAL A 93 -12.95 -19.30 -0.57
CA VAL A 93 -13.10 -18.77 0.79
C VAL A 93 -13.95 -19.76 1.57
N SER A 94 -13.32 -20.50 2.48
CA SER A 94 -13.95 -21.65 3.16
C SER A 94 -14.98 -21.24 4.21
N ASN A 95 -14.82 -20.07 4.84
CA ASN A 95 -15.73 -19.57 5.86
C ASN A 95 -16.26 -18.19 5.47
N LEU A 96 -17.55 -18.13 5.14
CA LEU A 96 -18.27 -16.89 4.84
C LEU A 96 -19.21 -16.48 5.99
N GLU A 97 -19.26 -17.28 7.05
CA GLU A 97 -20.05 -17.01 8.23
C GLU A 97 -19.25 -16.11 9.19
N GLY A 98 -19.84 -14.95 9.50
CA GLY A 98 -19.27 -13.97 10.42
C GLY A 98 -18.93 -12.64 9.76
N TYR A 99 -18.03 -11.91 10.42
CA TYR A 99 -17.74 -10.52 10.12
C TYR A 99 -16.24 -10.25 10.21
N PHE A 100 -15.74 -9.41 9.31
CA PHE A 100 -14.53 -8.65 9.56
C PHE A 100 -14.89 -7.48 10.48
N TYR A 101 -14.07 -7.25 11.49
CA TYR A 101 -14.23 -6.14 12.41
C TYR A 101 -13.21 -5.07 12.02
N HIS A 102 -13.70 -3.89 11.68
CA HIS A 102 -12.90 -2.72 11.31
C HIS A 102 -12.69 -1.83 12.53
N TYR A 103 -11.44 -1.44 12.75
CA TYR A 103 -11.00 -0.51 13.79
C TYR A 103 -10.23 0.64 13.16
N CYS A 104 -10.44 1.84 13.70
CA CYS A 104 -9.66 3.03 13.41
C CYS A 104 -8.44 3.06 14.34
N VAL A 105 -7.27 3.25 13.75
CA VAL A 105 -5.98 3.39 14.45
C VAL A 105 -5.55 4.84 14.41
N THR A 106 -5.27 5.40 15.57
CA THR A 106 -4.70 6.75 15.74
C THR A 106 -3.36 6.64 16.46
N LEU A 107 -2.36 7.32 15.90
CA LEU A 107 -0.97 7.28 16.37
C LEU A 107 -0.51 8.68 16.73
N PHE A 108 -0.03 8.86 17.95
CA PHE A 108 0.52 10.11 18.46
C PHE A 108 1.93 9.90 19.03
N TYR A 109 2.79 10.90 18.89
CA TYR A 109 4.01 10.99 19.68
C TYR A 109 3.67 11.37 21.13
N GLU A 110 4.64 11.26 22.05
CA GLU A 110 4.46 11.71 23.45
C GLU A 110 4.02 13.17 23.54
N ASP A 111 4.55 14.02 22.65
CA ASP A 111 4.22 15.45 22.55
C ASP A 111 2.79 15.73 22.05
N GLY A 112 1.97 14.69 21.83
CA GLY A 112 0.58 14.79 21.35
C GLY A 112 0.44 15.08 19.86
N ARG A 113 1.56 15.21 19.13
CA ARG A 113 1.54 15.40 17.67
C ARG A 113 1.17 14.10 16.96
N PRO A 114 0.36 14.14 15.88
CA PRO A 114 0.07 12.96 15.09
C PRO A 114 1.33 12.46 14.39
N VAL A 115 1.44 11.14 14.25
CA VAL A 115 2.56 10.50 13.58
C VAL A 115 2.37 10.55 12.06
N ASP A 116 3.33 11.13 11.35
CA ASP A 116 3.29 11.39 9.90
C ASP A 116 4.32 10.59 9.08
N GLY A 117 5.11 9.72 9.73
CA GLY A 117 6.13 8.91 9.08
C GLY A 117 5.56 7.76 8.23
N LYS A 118 5.90 7.68 6.94
CA LYS A 118 5.55 6.50 6.13
C LYS A 118 6.23 5.24 6.69
N GLY A 119 5.45 4.20 6.94
CA GLY A 119 5.94 2.89 7.41
C GLY A 119 6.19 2.78 8.91
N ILE A 120 6.25 3.88 9.67
CA ILE A 120 6.40 3.81 11.14
C ILE A 120 5.18 3.17 11.79
N GLY A 121 3.98 3.43 11.28
CA GLY A 121 2.74 2.91 11.84
C GLY A 121 2.72 1.38 11.86
N ARG A 122 3.26 0.72 10.81
CA ARG A 122 3.38 -0.74 10.79
C ARG A 122 4.31 -1.24 11.90
N LYS A 123 5.48 -0.62 12.06
CA LYS A 123 6.43 -0.97 13.14
C LYS A 123 5.83 -0.79 14.53
N VAL A 124 5.11 0.32 14.75
CA VAL A 124 4.44 0.60 16.03
C VAL A 124 3.38 -0.47 16.30
N ILE A 125 2.53 -0.77 15.32
CA ILE A 125 1.44 -1.74 15.47
C ILE A 125 1.95 -3.18 15.61
N ASP A 126 3.02 -3.55 14.90
CA ASP A 126 3.68 -4.84 15.07
C ASP A 126 4.21 -4.97 16.52
N ARG A 127 4.81 -3.90 17.07
CA ARG A 127 5.24 -3.88 18.47
C ARG A 127 4.08 -3.90 19.47
N VAL A 128 2.94 -3.28 19.16
CA VAL A 128 1.70 -3.42 19.97
C VAL A 128 1.31 -4.90 20.03
N LYS A 129 1.31 -5.61 18.89
CA LYS A 129 0.98 -7.04 18.85
C LYS A 129 1.95 -7.89 19.68
N GLU A 130 3.24 -7.60 19.59
CA GLU A 130 4.27 -8.31 20.36
C GLU A 130 4.15 -8.08 21.87
N THR A 131 3.85 -6.85 22.29
CA THR A 131 3.88 -6.45 23.71
C THR A 131 2.56 -6.75 24.42
N TYR A 132 1.43 -6.55 23.73
CA TYR A 132 0.07 -6.59 24.29
C TYR A 132 -0.78 -7.72 23.69
N ASP A 133 -0.16 -8.82 23.28
CA ASP A 133 -0.84 -9.95 22.63
C ASP A 133 -2.02 -10.49 23.46
N THR A 134 -1.83 -10.58 24.77
CA THR A 134 -2.82 -11.05 25.74
C THR A 134 -4.02 -10.08 25.85
N GLU A 135 -3.77 -8.77 25.88
CA GLU A 135 -4.80 -7.73 25.88
C GLU A 135 -5.59 -7.68 24.57
N LEU A 136 -4.97 -8.14 23.47
CA LEU A 136 -5.61 -8.34 22.18
C LEU A 136 -6.26 -9.73 22.03
N ALA A 137 -6.34 -10.51 23.11
CA ALA A 137 -6.87 -11.88 23.14
C ALA A 137 -6.24 -12.81 22.10
N GLY A 138 -4.95 -12.64 21.81
CA GLY A 138 -4.23 -13.44 20.81
C GLY A 138 -4.73 -13.24 19.38
N LYS A 139 -5.58 -12.23 19.11
CA LYS A 139 -6.20 -12.04 17.79
C LYS A 139 -5.19 -11.58 16.75
N HIS A 140 -5.11 -12.30 15.65
CA HIS A 140 -4.37 -11.83 14.49
C HIS A 140 -5.16 -10.73 13.77
N PHE A 141 -4.46 -9.71 13.30
CA PHE A 141 -5.05 -8.58 12.60
C PHE A 141 -4.24 -8.18 11.36
N SER A 142 -4.87 -7.42 10.48
CA SER A 142 -4.25 -6.80 9.31
C SER A 142 -4.42 -5.30 9.34
N TYR A 143 -3.31 -4.57 9.26
CA TYR A 143 -3.28 -3.12 9.27
C TYR A 143 -2.94 -2.60 7.86
N ASP A 144 -3.60 -1.55 7.41
CA ASP A 144 -3.38 -0.95 6.08
C ASP A 144 -2.09 -0.12 6.01
N GLY A 145 -1.53 0.27 7.15
CA GLY A 145 -0.34 1.11 7.26
C GLY A 145 -0.64 2.57 7.60
N GLU A 146 -1.92 2.94 7.68
CA GLU A 146 -2.40 4.31 7.90
C GLU A 146 -3.37 4.42 9.07
N LYS A 147 -4.62 3.97 8.92
CA LYS A 147 -5.68 4.18 9.92
C LYS A 147 -6.62 2.99 10.08
N SER A 148 -6.56 1.99 9.20
CA SER A 148 -7.53 0.90 9.21
C SER A 148 -6.89 -0.40 9.65
N LEU A 149 -7.45 -0.99 10.70
CA LEU A 149 -7.07 -2.30 11.21
C LEU A 149 -8.27 -3.24 11.14
N PHE A 150 -8.04 -4.47 10.69
CA PHE A 150 -9.08 -5.47 10.49
C PHE A 150 -8.74 -6.75 11.25
N THR A 151 -9.75 -7.35 11.90
CA THR A 151 -9.64 -8.64 12.61
C THR A 151 -10.76 -9.59 12.20
N VAL A 152 -10.52 -10.88 12.43
CA VAL A 152 -11.55 -11.93 12.39
C VAL A 152 -12.03 -12.18 13.83
N GLY A 153 -13.24 -11.70 14.12
CA GLY A 153 -13.81 -11.65 15.47
C GLY A 153 -13.50 -10.34 16.21
N PRO A 154 -14.27 -10.01 17.26
CA PRO A 154 -14.09 -8.78 18.02
C PRO A 154 -12.81 -8.80 18.86
N LEU A 155 -12.22 -7.62 19.09
CA LEU A 155 -11.24 -7.37 20.14
C LEU A 155 -11.96 -7.28 21.51
N PRO A 156 -11.24 -7.44 22.64
CA PRO A 156 -11.86 -7.47 23.97
C PRO A 156 -12.59 -6.18 24.37
N SER A 157 -12.23 -5.04 23.78
CA SER A 157 -12.86 -3.75 24.00
C SER A 157 -13.07 -3.01 22.68
N ASN A 158 -14.05 -2.12 22.66
CA ASN A 158 -14.28 -1.19 21.54
C ASN A 158 -13.25 -0.07 21.49
N LYS A 159 -12.54 0.21 22.58
CA LYS A 159 -11.47 1.20 22.64
C LYS A 159 -10.31 0.62 23.43
N LEU A 160 -9.13 0.65 22.84
CA LEU A 160 -7.88 0.18 23.44
C LEU A 160 -6.82 1.25 23.25
N GLU A 161 -6.06 1.52 24.30
CA GLU A 161 -4.99 2.52 24.30
C GLU A 161 -3.70 1.86 24.77
N PHE A 162 -2.63 2.03 24.00
CA PHE A 162 -1.34 1.43 24.26
C PHE A 162 -0.24 2.49 24.21
N THR A 163 0.83 2.27 24.96
CA THR A 163 2.05 3.08 24.87
C THR A 163 3.20 2.16 24.45
N VAL A 164 3.82 2.48 23.32
CA VAL A 164 4.87 1.65 22.72
C VAL A 164 6.13 2.46 22.54
N VAL A 165 7.27 1.91 22.99
CA VAL A 165 8.58 2.49 22.75
C VAL A 165 9.25 1.76 21.58
N LEU A 166 9.65 2.51 20.56
CA LEU A 166 10.49 2.01 19.48
C LEU A 166 11.91 2.54 19.62
N GLU A 167 12.87 1.66 19.49
CA GLU A 167 14.27 2.02 19.37
C GLU A 167 14.58 2.36 17.90
N GLU A 168 15.01 3.60 17.63
CA GLU A 168 15.62 3.88 16.34
C GLU A 168 17.03 3.28 16.34
N ALA A 169 17.18 2.10 15.72
CA ALA A 169 18.48 1.73 15.16
C ALA A 169 18.83 2.86 14.20
N SER A 170 19.84 3.65 14.54
CA SER A 170 20.32 4.77 13.74
C SER A 170 20.31 4.36 12.28
N SER A 171 19.38 4.91 11.50
CA SER A 171 19.32 4.63 10.08
C SER A 171 20.72 4.87 9.54
N ASN A 172 21.39 3.82 9.07
CA ASN A 172 22.63 3.95 8.32
C ASN A 172 22.26 4.73 7.05
N ARG A 173 22.26 6.06 7.15
CA ARG A 173 22.43 6.97 6.03
C ARG A 173 23.89 6.80 5.58
N THR A 174 24.19 5.66 4.99
CA THR A 174 25.46 5.39 4.29
C THR A 174 25.10 4.95 2.90
N ALA A 175 25.00 5.93 2.01
CA ALA A 175 25.44 5.94 0.61
C ALA A 175 24.78 7.13 -0.09
N ALA A 176 25.56 7.83 -0.92
CA ALA A 176 25.19 9.01 -1.70
C ALA A 176 25.18 10.36 -0.94
N ASN A 177 26.36 10.85 -0.58
CA ASN A 177 26.79 12.13 -1.14
C ASN A 177 28.31 12.18 -1.25
N GLY A 178 28.82 11.68 -2.38
CA GLY A 178 30.14 12.04 -2.85
C GLY A 178 30.00 13.23 -3.78
N ASN A 179 30.31 14.44 -3.30
CA ASN A 179 31.14 15.42 -4.03
C ASN A 179 31.32 16.69 -3.18
N GLY A 180 32.56 17.16 -3.07
CA GLY A 180 32.89 18.38 -2.33
C GLY A 180 34.38 18.63 -2.13
N ASN A 181 35.15 18.52 -3.22
CA ASN A 181 36.34 19.33 -3.56
C ASN A 181 37.22 19.91 -2.43
N ALA A 182 38.44 19.38 -2.27
CA ALA A 182 39.64 20.19 -2.01
C ALA A 182 40.91 19.39 -2.38
N ASN A 183 41.50 19.75 -3.51
CA ASN A 183 42.88 19.41 -3.85
C ASN A 183 43.84 19.99 -2.80
N GLY A 184 44.65 19.14 -2.19
CA GLY A 184 45.76 19.51 -1.31
C GLY A 184 46.69 18.30 -1.16
N SER A 185 47.72 18.25 -2.00
CA SER A 185 48.75 17.20 -2.04
C SER A 185 49.64 17.15 -0.78
N PRO A 186 50.42 16.07 -0.60
CA PRO A 186 50.68 15.41 0.69
C PRO A 186 51.93 15.91 1.40
N GLY A 187 51.96 15.84 2.73
CA GLY A 187 53.19 16.10 3.48
C GLY A 187 53.11 15.76 4.95
N GLY A 188 54.12 15.01 5.41
CA GLY A 188 54.69 15.15 6.75
C GLY A 188 54.06 14.29 7.84
N GLY A 189 54.82 13.28 8.30
CA GLY A 189 54.46 12.47 9.45
C GLY A 189 54.38 13.24 10.76
N GLY A 190 53.49 12.78 11.62
CA GLY A 190 53.38 13.20 13.02
C GLY A 190 52.61 12.15 13.81
N SER A 191 53.20 11.68 14.91
CA SER A 191 52.72 10.65 15.83
C SER A 191 51.24 10.77 16.24
N PRO A 192 50.56 9.65 16.53
CA PRO A 192 49.18 9.68 17.00
C PRO A 192 49.13 10.21 18.44
N ASN A 193 48.56 11.39 18.64
CA ASN A 193 48.29 11.94 19.96
C ASN A 193 47.07 11.23 20.57
N GLU A 194 47.23 10.68 21.77
CA GLU A 194 46.26 9.95 22.59
C GLU A 194 45.10 10.85 23.11
N THR A 195 44.31 11.49 22.23
CA THR A 195 43.13 12.27 22.65
C THR A 195 41.85 12.06 21.82
N ASP A 196 41.86 11.28 20.74
CA ASP A 196 40.67 11.04 19.89
C ASP A 196 39.80 9.83 20.31
N ARG A 197 39.70 9.54 21.61
CA ARG A 197 38.80 8.47 22.13
C ARG A 197 37.36 8.90 22.38
N LYS A 198 36.93 10.08 21.94
CA LYS A 198 35.51 10.45 22.00
C LYS A 198 34.79 10.06 20.72
N ARG A 199 34.71 8.74 20.47
CA ARG A 199 33.66 8.15 19.63
C ARG A 199 32.34 8.52 20.30
N SER A 200 31.77 9.65 19.89
CA SER A 200 30.43 10.10 20.22
C SER A 200 29.48 8.92 19.96
N ARG A 201 29.13 8.20 21.02
CA ARG A 201 28.00 7.29 21.03
C ARG A 201 26.80 8.20 20.81
N ARG A 202 26.36 8.32 19.54
CA ARG A 202 25.08 8.95 19.23
C ARG A 202 24.06 8.31 20.16
N PRO A 203 23.34 9.09 20.98
CA PRO A 203 22.37 8.51 21.89
C PRO A 203 21.36 7.71 21.05
N TYR A 204 21.12 6.47 21.46
CA TYR A 204 20.00 5.68 20.96
C TYR A 204 18.72 6.49 21.23
N GLN A 205 18.14 7.09 20.19
CA GLN A 205 16.92 7.86 20.35
C GLN A 205 15.76 6.87 20.36
N THR A 206 15.33 6.48 21.55
CA THR A 206 14.07 5.78 21.75
C THR A 206 12.93 6.78 21.62
N LYS A 207 11.93 6.46 20.81
CA LYS A 207 10.72 7.28 20.66
C LYS A 207 9.53 6.49 21.18
N SER A 208 8.74 7.09 22.06
CA SER A 208 7.49 6.50 22.51
C SER A 208 6.31 7.02 21.70
N PHE A 209 5.33 6.15 21.54
CA PHE A 209 4.15 6.34 20.73
C PHE A 209 2.93 5.97 21.55
N LYS A 210 1.91 6.83 21.53
CA LYS A 210 0.58 6.52 22.02
C LYS A 210 -0.25 6.00 20.85
N VAL A 211 -0.80 4.81 21.02
CA VAL A 211 -1.61 4.13 20.02
C VAL A 211 -3.01 3.97 20.56
N GLU A 212 -4.00 4.40 19.80
CA GLU A 212 -5.40 4.17 20.11
C GLU A 212 -6.02 3.34 18.99
N ILE A 213 -6.73 2.27 19.37
CA ILE A 213 -7.46 1.39 18.47
C ILE A 213 -8.94 1.46 18.90
N SER A 214 -9.79 1.98 18.01
CA SER A 214 -11.22 2.19 18.26
C SER A 214 -12.07 1.44 17.25
N PHE A 215 -13.13 0.77 17.71
CA PHE A 215 -14.06 0.04 16.85
C PHE A 215 -14.79 1.01 15.92
N ALA A 216 -14.83 0.68 14.63
CA ALA A 216 -15.45 1.51 13.60
C ALA A 216 -16.70 0.83 13.01
N ALA A 217 -16.57 -0.39 12.49
CA ALA A 217 -17.65 -1.06 11.78
C ALA A 217 -17.52 -2.59 11.75
N LYS A 218 -18.63 -3.28 11.41
CA LYS A 218 -18.64 -4.71 11.04
C LYS A 218 -18.90 -4.85 9.55
N ILE A 219 -18.08 -5.64 8.88
CA ILE A 219 -18.21 -5.94 7.45
C ILE A 219 -18.57 -7.43 7.32
N PRO A 220 -19.77 -7.79 6.83
CA PRO A 220 -20.18 -9.19 6.73
C PRO A 220 -19.33 -9.93 5.69
N MET A 221 -18.75 -11.08 6.05
CA MET A 221 -17.96 -11.89 5.11
C MET A 221 -18.81 -12.42 3.95
N GLN A 222 -20.11 -12.64 4.20
CA GLN A 222 -21.11 -12.96 3.19
C GLN A 222 -21.17 -11.94 2.03
N ALA A 223 -20.70 -10.70 2.25
CA ALA A 223 -20.59 -9.70 1.19
C ALA A 223 -19.64 -10.14 0.05
N ILE A 224 -18.65 -11.01 0.34
CA ILE A 224 -17.79 -11.61 -0.69
C ILE A 224 -18.64 -12.47 -1.62
N ALA A 225 -19.48 -13.36 -1.09
CA ALA A 225 -20.36 -14.20 -1.90
C ALA A 225 -21.41 -13.39 -2.67
N ASN A 226 -21.89 -12.29 -2.10
CA ASN A 226 -22.77 -11.36 -2.83
C ASN A 226 -22.03 -10.73 -4.02
N ALA A 227 -20.78 -10.30 -3.82
CA ALA A 227 -19.92 -9.78 -4.89
C ALA A 227 -19.76 -10.80 -6.03
N LEU A 228 -19.54 -12.07 -5.69
CA LEU A 228 -19.40 -13.16 -6.67
C LEU A 228 -20.68 -13.45 -7.46
N ARG A 229 -21.85 -13.13 -6.90
CA ARG A 229 -23.14 -13.19 -7.59
C ARG A 229 -23.46 -11.92 -8.41
N GLY A 230 -22.53 -10.97 -8.47
CA GLY A 230 -22.70 -9.69 -9.18
C GLY A 230 -23.52 -8.66 -8.39
N GLN A 231 -23.75 -8.89 -7.09
CA GLN A 231 -24.39 -7.91 -6.20
C GLN A 231 -23.31 -7.03 -5.59
N GLU A 232 -22.92 -5.98 -6.30
CA GLU A 232 -21.95 -5.01 -5.79
C GLU A 232 -22.63 -4.03 -4.82
N THR A 233 -22.23 -4.11 -3.56
CA THR A 233 -22.58 -3.16 -2.50
C THR A 233 -21.31 -2.55 -1.91
N GLU A 234 -21.43 -1.50 -1.11
CA GLU A 234 -20.29 -0.93 -0.38
C GLU A 234 -19.58 -2.00 0.46
N ASN A 235 -20.33 -2.79 1.25
CA ASN A 235 -19.80 -3.92 2.02
C ASN A 235 -19.01 -4.94 1.17
N SER A 236 -19.37 -5.14 -0.10
CA SER A 236 -18.67 -6.07 -0.98
C SER A 236 -17.29 -5.52 -1.41
N GLN A 237 -17.21 -4.22 -1.66
CA GLN A 237 -15.96 -3.52 -1.95
C GLN A 237 -15.06 -3.48 -0.71
N GLU A 238 -15.66 -3.21 0.46
CA GLU A 238 -14.99 -3.27 1.76
C GLU A 238 -14.40 -4.66 2.01
N ALA A 239 -15.19 -5.73 1.86
CA ALA A 239 -14.75 -7.08 2.10
C ALA A 239 -13.60 -7.51 1.17
N LEU A 240 -13.66 -7.17 -0.12
CA LEU A 240 -12.57 -7.44 -1.07
C LEU A 240 -11.30 -6.64 -0.71
N ARG A 241 -11.44 -5.40 -0.25
CA ARG A 241 -10.30 -4.60 0.21
C ARG A 241 -9.66 -5.19 1.45
N VAL A 242 -10.44 -5.76 2.38
CA VAL A 242 -9.89 -6.47 3.55
C VAL A 242 -8.98 -7.60 3.08
N LEU A 243 -9.37 -8.38 2.07
CA LEU A 243 -8.53 -9.44 1.51
C LEU A 243 -7.22 -8.88 0.92
N ASP A 244 -7.29 -7.80 0.14
CA ASP A 244 -6.08 -7.12 -0.37
C ASP A 244 -5.17 -6.63 0.77
N ILE A 245 -5.74 -6.08 1.85
CA ILE A 245 -4.99 -5.60 3.02
C ILE A 245 -4.32 -6.76 3.76
N VAL A 246 -4.97 -7.93 3.86
CA VAL A 246 -4.37 -9.14 4.44
C VAL A 246 -3.11 -9.55 3.67
N LEU A 247 -3.18 -9.58 2.33
CA LEU A 247 -2.00 -9.87 1.51
C LEU A 247 -0.90 -8.83 1.71
N ARG A 248 -1.26 -7.54 1.78
CA ARG A 248 -0.28 -6.47 2.04
C ARG A 248 0.37 -6.58 3.41
N GLN A 249 -0.41 -6.89 4.44
CA GLN A 249 0.12 -7.11 5.78
C GLN A 249 1.08 -8.28 5.79
N HIS A 250 0.73 -9.39 5.13
CA HIS A 250 1.61 -10.55 5.03
C HIS A 250 2.93 -10.18 4.33
N ALA A 251 2.88 -9.54 3.16
CA ALA A 251 4.07 -9.13 2.43
C ALA A 251 4.94 -8.11 3.22
N ALA A 252 4.31 -7.17 3.94
CA ALA A 252 5.03 -6.24 4.81
C ALA A 252 5.84 -6.96 5.90
N ARG A 253 5.27 -7.99 6.54
CA ARG A 253 5.98 -8.80 7.55
C ARG A 253 7.16 -9.57 6.96
N GLN A 254 7.08 -9.96 5.69
CA GLN A 254 8.19 -10.58 4.96
C GLN A 254 9.27 -9.57 4.51
N GLY A 255 9.15 -8.29 4.90
CA GLY A 255 10.12 -7.25 4.53
C GLY A 255 10.01 -6.78 3.09
N CYS A 256 8.87 -7.02 2.42
CA CYS A 256 8.64 -6.49 1.08
C CYS A 256 8.44 -4.97 1.11
N LEU A 257 9.06 -4.27 0.16
CA LEU A 257 8.68 -2.91 -0.18
C LEU A 257 7.32 -2.94 -0.88
N LEU A 258 6.37 -2.19 -0.32
CA LEU A 258 5.01 -2.09 -0.84
C LEU A 258 4.86 -0.83 -1.69
N VAL A 259 4.42 -1.00 -2.94
CA VAL A 259 4.08 0.13 -3.82
C VAL A 259 2.71 -0.14 -4.44
N ARG A 260 1.67 0.54 -3.91
CA ARG A 260 0.27 0.35 -4.33
C ARG A 260 -0.18 -1.11 -4.17
N GLN A 261 -0.33 -1.82 -5.29
CA GLN A 261 -0.73 -3.23 -5.36
C GLN A 261 0.43 -4.15 -5.75
N SER A 262 1.66 -3.61 -5.73
CA SER A 262 2.87 -4.32 -6.11
C SER A 262 3.80 -4.52 -4.91
N PHE A 263 4.49 -5.65 -4.93
CA PHE A 263 5.31 -6.18 -3.85
C PHE A 263 6.72 -6.41 -4.36
N PHE A 264 7.72 -5.83 -3.70
CA PHE A 264 9.12 -5.91 -4.09
C PHE A 264 9.94 -6.48 -2.94
N HIS A 265 10.51 -7.67 -3.16
CA HIS A 265 11.34 -8.32 -2.14
C HIS A 265 12.72 -7.68 -2.08
N ASN A 266 13.18 -7.34 -0.88
CA ASN A 266 14.49 -6.75 -0.65
C ASN A 266 15.60 -7.83 -0.58
N GLU A 267 15.69 -8.67 -1.61
CA GLU A 267 16.73 -9.69 -1.73
C GLU A 267 17.72 -9.31 -2.83
N PRO A 268 19.04 -9.48 -2.64
CA PRO A 268 20.06 -9.17 -3.65
C PRO A 268 19.78 -9.78 -5.03
N ARG A 269 19.14 -10.96 -5.07
CA ARG A 269 18.79 -11.71 -6.29
C ARG A 269 17.70 -11.03 -7.13
N ASN A 270 16.90 -10.15 -6.52
CA ASN A 270 15.83 -9.43 -7.21
C ASN A 270 16.28 -8.09 -7.76
N PHE A 271 17.51 -7.66 -7.46
CA PHE A 271 18.09 -6.45 -8.00
C PHE A 271 18.84 -6.72 -9.30
N VAL A 272 18.68 -5.81 -10.25
CA VAL A 272 19.40 -5.79 -11.52
C VAL A 272 20.03 -4.41 -11.65
N ASP A 273 21.34 -4.36 -11.86
CA ASP A 273 22.02 -3.10 -12.14
C ASP A 273 21.62 -2.60 -13.53
N LEU A 274 21.09 -1.38 -13.58
CA LEU A 274 20.68 -0.70 -14.81
C LEU A 274 21.72 0.33 -15.26
N GLY A 275 22.82 0.50 -14.49
CA GLY A 275 23.82 1.53 -14.71
C GLY A 275 23.46 2.86 -14.04
N GLY A 276 24.44 3.78 -13.98
CA GLY A 276 24.24 5.14 -13.44
C GLY A 276 23.87 5.21 -11.96
N GLY A 277 24.16 4.15 -11.18
CA GLY A 277 23.78 4.06 -9.77
C GLY A 277 22.31 3.71 -9.53
N VAL A 278 21.58 3.27 -10.58
CA VAL A 278 20.18 2.87 -10.49
C VAL A 278 20.07 1.34 -10.48
N LEU A 279 19.35 0.82 -9.49
CA LEU A 279 19.03 -0.60 -9.40
C LEU A 279 17.56 -0.82 -9.77
N GLY A 280 17.30 -1.69 -10.74
CA GLY A 280 15.98 -2.24 -10.99
C GLY A 280 15.64 -3.28 -9.92
N CYS A 281 14.47 -3.20 -9.31
CA CYS A 281 13.99 -4.16 -8.33
C CYS A 281 12.82 -4.97 -8.92
N ARG A 282 12.95 -6.29 -8.97
CA ARG A 282 11.88 -7.18 -9.43
C ARG A 282 10.82 -7.35 -8.34
N GLY A 283 9.57 -7.39 -8.77
CA GLY A 283 8.42 -7.58 -7.92
C GLY A 283 7.25 -8.16 -8.71
N PHE A 284 6.10 -8.29 -8.06
CA PHE A 284 4.86 -8.75 -8.67
C PHE A 284 3.70 -7.86 -8.26
N HIS A 285 2.69 -7.78 -9.12
CA HIS A 285 1.41 -7.18 -8.78
C HIS A 285 0.54 -8.24 -8.12
N SER A 286 -0.27 -7.92 -7.12
CA SER A 286 -1.25 -8.89 -6.61
C SER A 286 -2.56 -8.19 -6.25
N SER A 287 -3.68 -8.79 -6.63
CA SER A 287 -5.00 -8.23 -6.33
C SER A 287 -6.12 -9.25 -6.45
N PHE A 288 -7.09 -9.21 -5.54
CA PHE A 288 -8.30 -10.00 -5.67
C PHE A 288 -9.26 -9.43 -6.72
N ARG A 289 -9.87 -10.32 -7.49
CA ARG A 289 -10.81 -10.00 -8.57
C ARG A 289 -12.00 -10.94 -8.55
N THR A 290 -13.20 -10.38 -8.61
CA THR A 290 -14.43 -11.14 -8.83
C THR A 290 -14.53 -11.50 -10.31
N THR A 291 -14.81 -12.77 -10.59
CA THR A 291 -15.00 -13.28 -11.95
C THR A 291 -16.24 -14.15 -12.03
N GLN A 292 -16.71 -14.45 -13.23
CA GLN A 292 -17.81 -15.40 -13.43
C GLN A 292 -17.47 -16.81 -12.88
N GLY A 293 -16.18 -17.16 -12.77
CA GLY A 293 -15.71 -18.42 -12.19
C GLY A 293 -15.49 -18.39 -10.67
N GLY A 294 -15.86 -17.30 -10.01
CA GLY A 294 -15.65 -17.07 -8.58
C GLY A 294 -14.53 -16.06 -8.29
N LEU A 295 -14.01 -16.11 -7.07
CA LEU A 295 -12.93 -15.23 -6.64
C LEU A 295 -11.62 -15.68 -7.29
N SER A 296 -10.84 -14.73 -7.79
CA SER A 296 -9.53 -14.98 -8.36
C SER A 296 -8.50 -14.05 -7.75
N LEU A 297 -7.26 -14.53 -7.64
CA LEU A 297 -6.09 -13.75 -7.31
C LEU A 297 -5.28 -13.53 -8.59
N ASN A 298 -5.17 -12.28 -9.03
CA ASN A 298 -4.36 -11.90 -10.18
C ASN A 298 -2.93 -11.61 -9.71
N ILE A 299 -1.92 -12.31 -10.25
CA ILE A 299 -0.49 -12.14 -9.93
C ILE A 299 0.33 -11.90 -11.20
#